data_AF-A0A2I0QIP2-F1
#
_entry.id   AF-A0A2I0QIP2-F1
#
_cell.length_a   1.000
_cell.length_b   1.000
_cell.length_c   1.000
_cell.angle_alpha   90.00
_cell.angle_beta   90.00
_cell.angle_gamma   90.00
#
_symmetry.space_group_name_H-M   'P 1'
#
loop_
_entity.id
_entity.type
_entity.pdbx_description
1 polymer ?
#
loop_
_entity_poly.entity_id
_entity_poly.type
_entity_poly.pdbx_seq_one_letter_code
_entity_poly.pdbx_strand_id
1 'polypeptide(L)' 'MCIISALVEHKPGVLQRIAGLFSRRNFNIDEISVGVTENPEIARITITTKGDEKDI' A
#
# COMPACT_ATOMS: atom_id res chain seq x y z
N MET A 1 3.82 15.13 0.97
CA MET A 1 3.45 13.91 1.70
C MET A 1 2.11 13.48 1.13
N CYS A 2 2.09 12.37 0.40
CA CYS A 2 0.92 11.81 -0.25
C CYS A 2 0.48 10.56 0.52
N ILE A 3 -0.83 10.36 0.66
CA ILE A 3 -1.42 9.19 1.29
C ILE A 3 -2.23 8.44 0.24
N ILE A 4 -1.93 7.17 0.06
CA ILE A 4 -2.62 6.29 -0.88
C ILE A 4 -3.36 5.24 -0.06
N SER A 5 -4.66 5.09 -0.33
CA SER A 5 -5.49 4.05 0.26
C SER A 5 -6.11 3.19 -0.83
N ALA A 6 -5.93 1.88 -0.75
CA ALA A 6 -6.45 0.93 -1.72
C ALA A 6 -7.09 -0.28 -1.04
N LEU A 7 -8.13 -0.83 -1.68
CA LEU A 7 -8.69 -2.14 -1.33
C LEU A 7 -7.95 -3.22 -2.13
N VAL A 8 -7.51 -4.27 -1.44
CA VAL A 8 -6.75 -5.38 -2.01
C VAL A 8 -7.32 -6.70 -1.53
N GLU A 9 -7.08 -7.77 -2.28
CA GLU A 9 -7.41 -9.12 -1.81
C GLU A 9 -6.58 -9.48 -0.57
N HIS A 10 -7.22 -10.01 0.46
CA HIS A 10 -6.57 -10.46 1.69
C HIS A 10 -5.94 -11.84 1.52
N LYS A 11 -4.83 -11.89 0.77
CA LYS A 11 -4.06 -13.12 0.52
C LYS A 11 -2.65 -13.01 1.09
N PRO A 12 -2.03 -14.14 1.51
CA PRO A 12 -0.64 -14.16 1.95
C PRO A 12 0.30 -13.49 0.93
N GLY A 13 1.20 -12.64 1.43
CA GLY A 13 2.18 -11.93 0.60
C GLY A 13 1.71 -10.61 -0.02
N VAL A 14 0.45 -10.20 0.18
CA VAL A 14 -0.06 -8.92 -0.37
C VAL A 14 0.75 -7.71 0.12
N LEU A 15 1.10 -7.65 1.41
CA LEU A 15 1.92 -6.57 1.97
C LEU A 15 3.29 -6.49 1.28
N GLN A 16 3.97 -7.64 1.14
CA GLN A 16 5.28 -7.71 0.52
C GLN A 16 5.24 -7.33 -0.97
N ARG A 17 4.18 -7.76 -1.68
CA ARG A 17 3.96 -7.39 -3.09
C ARG A 17 3.80 -5.89 -3.25
N ILE A 18 3.00 -5.25 -2.40
CA ILE A 18 2.76 -3.81 -2.46
C ILE A 18 4.01 -3.04 -2.05
N ALA A 19 4.65 -3.36 -0.93
CA ALA A 19 5.91 -2.73 -0.53
C ALA A 19 6.99 -2.83 -1.62
N GLY A 20 7.12 -4.00 -2.25
CA GLY A 20 8.05 -4.21 -3.36
C GLY A 20 7.73 -3.42 -4.64
N LEU A 21 6.47 -3.06 -4.90
CA LEU A 21 6.12 -2.17 -6.01
C LEU A 21 6.65 -0.76 -5.79
N PHE A 22 6.51 -0.23 -4.57
CA PHE A 22 7.03 1.08 -4.19
C PHE A 22 8.57 1.10 -4.20
N SER A 23 9.21 0.05 -3.65
CA SER A 23 10.68 -0.07 -3.68
C SER A 23 11.24 -0.12 -5.11
N ARG A 24 10.58 -0.82 -6.05
CA ARG A 24 11.04 -0.93 -7.44
C ARG A 24 10.97 0.39 -8.21
N ARG A 25 10.08 1.30 -7.82
CA ARG A 25 9.98 2.63 -8.41
C ARG A 25 10.81 3.68 -7.66
N ASN A 26 11.67 3.23 -6.73
CA ASN A 26 12.51 4.08 -5.90
C ASN A 26 11.69 5.09 -5.05
N PHE A 27 10.47 4.72 -4.67
CA PHE A 27 9.66 5.48 -3.72
C PHE A 27 10.00 5.09 -2.30
N ASN A 28 10.31 6.09 -1.48
CA ASN A 28 10.42 5.90 -0.04
C ASN A 28 9.03 5.78 0.58
N ILE A 29 8.81 4.71 1.34
CA ILE A 29 7.62 4.55 2.18
C ILE A 29 7.94 5.18 3.53
N ASP A 30 7.20 6.22 3.91
CA ASP A 30 7.28 6.78 5.27
C ASP A 30 6.49 5.90 6.25
N GLU A 31 5.32 5.42 5.82
CA GLU A 31 4.45 4.55 6.63
C GLU A 31 3.63 3.61 5.74
N ILE A 32 3.37 2.39 6.23
CA ILE A 32 2.47 1.43 5.60
C ILE A 32 1.67 0.68 6.66
N SER A 33 0.36 0.60 6.47
CA SER A 33 -0.55 -0.19 7.32
C SER A 33 -1.48 -1.04 6.47
N VAL A 34 -1.86 -2.19 7.01
CA VAL A 34 -2.80 -3.14 6.39
C VAL A 34 -3.79 -3.62 7.44
N GLY A 35 -5.07 -3.64 7.08
CA GLY A 35 -6.14 -4.13 7.93
C GLY A 35 -7.21 -4.86 7.14
N VAL A 36 -7.75 -5.93 7.70
CA VAL A 36 -8.91 -6.64 7.12
C VAL A 36 -10.14 -5.75 7.22
N THR A 37 -10.98 -5.77 6.20
CA THR A 37 -12.25 -5.02 6.19
C THR A 37 -13.39 -5.86 6.79
N GLU A 38 -14.62 -5.37 6.71
CA GLU A 38 -15.81 -6.17 7.06
C GLU A 38 -15.94 -7.44 6.20
N ASN A 39 -15.41 -7.41 4.98
CA ASN A 39 -15.24 -8.60 4.16
C ASN A 39 -13.85 -9.21 4.43
N PRO A 40 -13.76 -10.44 4.97
CA PRO A 40 -12.48 -11.06 5.30
C PRO A 40 -11.60 -11.37 4.08
N GLU A 41 -12.18 -11.42 2.88
CA GLU A 41 -11.45 -11.60 1.62
C GLU A 41 -10.80 -10.29 1.13
N ILE A 42 -11.10 -9.15 1.76
CA ILE A 42 -10.63 -7.83 1.36
C ILE A 42 -9.91 -7.17 2.52
N ALA A 43 -8.71 -6.65 2.24
CA ALA A 43 -7.96 -5.80 3.14
C ALA A 43 -7.85 -4.39 2.58
N ARG A 44 -7.78 -3.40 3.47
CA ARG A 44 -7.40 -2.04 3.14
C ARG A 44 -5.92 -1.86 3.44
N ILE A 45 -5.18 -1.33 2.47
CA ILE A 45 -3.81 -0.86 2.65
C ILE A 45 -3.78 0.66 2.61
N THR A 46 -3.04 1.26 3.53
CA THR A 46 -2.78 2.70 3.56
C THR A 46 -1.26 2.92 3.57
N ILE A 47 -0.79 3.77 2.66
CA ILE A 47 0.63 4.05 2.46
C ILE A 47 0.84 5.55 2.47
N THR A 48 1.80 5.99 3.26
CA THR A 48 2.27 7.38 3.30
C THR A 48 3.64 7.42 2.63
N THR A 49 3.81 8.34 1.67
CA THR A 49 5.08 8.50 0.93
C THR A 49 5.38 9.97 0.62
N LYS A 50 6.65 10.26 0.37
CA LYS A 50 7.13 11.54 -0.17
C LYS A 50 7.32 11.40 -1.68
N GLY A 51 6.29 11.75 -2.42
CA GLY A 51 6.26 11.85 -3.88
C GLY A 51 5.08 12.70 -4.33
N ASP A 52 5.11 13.17 -5.58
CA ASP A 52 3.98 13.86 -6.20
C ASP A 52 2.95 12.84 -6.68
N GLU A 53 1.66 13.15 -6.63
CA GLU A 53 0.57 12.21 -6.97
C GLU A 53 0.65 11.75 -8.44
N LYS A 54 1.31 12.54 -9.29
CA LYS A 54 1.53 12.25 -10.71
C LYS A 54 2.58 11.18 -10.99
N ASP A 55 3.42 10.85 -10.02
CA ASP A 55 4.53 9.92 -10.21
C ASP A 55 4.17 8.46 -9.80
N ILE A 56 3.03 8.26 -9.11
CA ILE A 56 2.68 6.98 -8.45
C ILE A 56 1.63 6.17 -9.24
#